data_AF-A0A7G5ZEQ1-F1
#
_entry.id   AF-A0A7G5ZEQ1-F1
#
_cell.length_a   1.000
_cell.length_b   1.000
_cell.length_c   1.000
_cell.angle_alpha   90.00
_cell.angle_beta   90.00
_cell.angle_gamma   90.00
#
_symmetry.space_group_name_H-M   'P 1'
#
loop_
_entity.id
_entity.type
_entity.pdbx_description
1 polymer ?
#
loop_
_entity_poly.entity_id
_entity_poly.type
_entity_poly.pdbx_seq_one_letter_code
_entity_poly.pdbx_strand_id
1 'polypeptide(L)'
;MEAPTRVECEAYNAALDFAPGTVALTWWYLPVQRAHLATMLSPAFPYRIAGMVHVENLLVAHAPLPAGPLRLSTRIDILPPSASGAVLCRLETSVSADGTPLLTCSSTYLAQRGTGGRRSAAALPQPGAEIGRWQLAASAGRDYARVSGDWNPIHLAGWSARLMGLRAPIIHGMHTLGRACALLQARAGRPVTALSVRFRAPVALGSAVVLAEGAAPGEFMVLADGALAAEGHAAFAGNPGACR
;
A
#
# COMPACT_ATOMS: atom_id res chain seq x y z
N MET A 1 20.41 -2.54 -0.64
CA MET A 1 19.69 -1.60 -1.54
C MET A 1 20.30 -0.22 -1.39
N GLU A 2 20.08 0.69 -2.33
CA GLU A 2 20.52 2.08 -2.24
C GLU A 2 19.33 3.01 -1.97
N ALA A 3 19.62 4.24 -1.52
CA ALA A 3 18.63 5.31 -1.43
C ALA A 3 18.12 5.71 -2.83
N PRO A 4 16.89 6.25 -2.96
CA PRO A 4 16.36 6.68 -4.25
C PRO A 4 17.25 7.74 -4.90
N THR A 5 17.44 7.63 -6.20
CA THR A 5 17.99 8.74 -6.99
C THR A 5 16.95 9.87 -7.09
N ARG A 6 17.44 11.08 -7.37
CA ARG A 6 16.57 12.26 -7.59
C ARG A 6 15.54 12.01 -8.69
N VAL A 7 15.95 11.37 -9.78
CA VAL A 7 15.09 11.06 -10.94
C VAL A 7 13.97 10.10 -10.55
N GLU A 8 14.27 9.07 -9.75
CA GLU A 8 13.25 8.12 -9.26
C GLU A 8 12.24 8.80 -8.34
N CYS A 9 12.71 9.67 -7.43
CA CYS A 9 11.82 10.48 -6.58
C CYS A 9 10.92 11.39 -7.43
N GLU A 10 11.48 12.14 -8.38
CA GLU A 10 10.72 13.05 -9.23
C GLU A 10 9.66 12.30 -10.07
N ALA A 11 10.03 11.16 -10.66
CA ALA A 11 9.08 10.33 -11.42
C ALA A 11 7.95 9.79 -10.55
N TYR A 12 8.27 9.28 -9.35
CA TYR A 12 7.27 8.78 -8.42
C TYR A 12 6.35 9.89 -7.90
N ASN A 13 6.93 11.05 -7.58
CA ASN A 13 6.18 12.21 -7.12
C ASN A 13 5.21 12.70 -8.19
N ALA A 14 5.65 12.78 -9.45
CA ALA A 14 4.80 13.16 -10.57
C ALA A 14 3.67 12.14 -10.81
N ALA A 15 3.94 10.84 -10.64
CA ALA A 15 2.93 9.80 -10.84
C ALA A 15 1.81 9.81 -9.77
N LEU A 16 2.07 10.39 -8.59
CA LEU A 16 1.16 10.34 -7.44
C LEU A 16 0.86 11.73 -6.84
N ASP A 17 1.14 12.80 -7.58
CA ASP A 17 1.11 14.23 -7.19
C ASP A 17 1.66 14.54 -5.79
N PHE A 18 2.83 14.01 -5.45
CA PHE A 18 3.61 14.59 -4.34
C PHE A 18 4.27 15.89 -4.80
N ALA A 19 4.53 16.79 -3.84
CA ALA A 19 5.32 17.99 -4.12
C ALA A 19 6.74 17.63 -4.64
N PRO A 20 7.28 18.37 -5.63
CA PRO A 20 8.65 18.16 -6.10
C PRO A 20 9.69 18.19 -4.97
N GLY A 21 10.76 17.40 -5.12
CA GLY A 21 11.82 17.30 -4.09
C GLY A 21 11.47 16.48 -2.85
N THR A 22 10.24 15.93 -2.76
CA THR A 22 9.85 15.04 -1.67
C THR A 22 10.46 13.65 -1.84
N VAL A 23 10.98 13.05 -0.76
CA VAL A 23 11.19 11.60 -0.69
C VAL A 23 9.96 11.01 -0.01
N ALA A 24 8.97 10.59 -0.80
CA ALA A 24 7.71 10.13 -0.26
C ALA A 24 7.91 8.86 0.59
N LEU A 25 7.27 8.78 1.76
CA LEU A 25 7.33 7.57 2.60
C LEU A 25 6.94 6.32 1.79
N THR A 26 5.89 6.41 0.99
CA THR A 26 5.39 5.29 0.16
C THR A 26 6.33 4.88 -0.98
N TRP A 27 7.32 5.69 -1.35
CA TRP A 27 8.36 5.28 -2.31
C TRP A 27 9.17 4.10 -1.77
N TRP A 28 9.47 4.09 -0.47
CA TRP A 28 10.25 3.02 0.16
C TRP A 28 9.56 1.66 0.11
N TYR A 29 8.26 1.63 -0.17
CA TYR A 29 7.56 0.37 -0.41
C TYR A 29 8.03 -0.34 -1.68
N LEU A 30 8.53 0.38 -2.69
CA LEU A 30 8.93 -0.22 -3.97
C LEU A 30 10.06 -1.27 -3.82
N PRO A 31 11.21 -0.95 -3.20
CA PRO A 31 12.24 -1.95 -2.92
C PRO A 31 11.77 -3.02 -1.92
N VAL A 32 10.93 -2.66 -0.95
CA VAL A 32 10.33 -3.61 0.01
C VAL A 32 9.46 -4.64 -0.73
N GLN A 33 8.64 -4.22 -1.68
CA GLN A 33 7.80 -5.10 -2.50
C GLN A 33 8.65 -6.09 -3.31
N ARG A 34 9.77 -5.63 -3.87
CA ARG A 34 10.71 -6.51 -4.59
C ARG A 34 11.30 -7.57 -3.67
N ALA A 35 11.64 -7.22 -2.44
CA ALA A 35 12.09 -8.18 -1.44
C ALA A 35 10.99 -9.16 -1.02
N HIS A 36 9.75 -8.68 -0.86
CA HIS A 36 8.61 -9.55 -0.61
C HIS A 36 8.45 -10.61 -1.71
N LEU A 37 8.51 -10.19 -2.98
CA LEU A 37 8.46 -11.11 -4.11
C LEU A 37 9.64 -12.08 -4.10
N ALA A 38 10.86 -11.61 -3.87
CA ALA A 38 12.04 -12.47 -3.77
C ALA A 38 11.91 -13.52 -2.65
N THR A 39 11.38 -13.13 -1.48
CA THR A 39 11.11 -14.04 -0.37
C THR A 39 10.06 -15.09 -0.73
N MET A 40 8.98 -14.70 -1.40
CA MET A 40 7.91 -15.62 -1.82
C MET A 40 8.29 -16.52 -3.01
N LEU A 41 9.35 -16.20 -3.75
CA LEU A 41 9.92 -17.06 -4.79
C LEU A 41 10.79 -18.21 -4.22
N SER A 42 11.06 -18.20 -2.91
CA SER A 42 11.77 -19.29 -2.24
C SER A 42 11.01 -20.62 -2.38
N PRO A 43 11.69 -21.75 -2.63
CA PRO A 43 11.06 -23.08 -2.65
C PRO A 43 10.35 -23.45 -1.33
N ALA A 44 10.72 -22.81 -0.23
CA ALA A 44 10.08 -23.02 1.08
C ALA A 44 8.68 -22.37 1.17
N PHE A 45 8.31 -21.48 0.25
CA PHE A 45 7.00 -20.85 0.22
C PHE A 45 5.99 -21.72 -0.54
N PRO A 46 4.94 -22.26 0.11
CA PRO A 46 4.10 -23.31 -0.47
C PRO A 46 2.92 -22.78 -1.30
N TYR A 47 2.77 -21.45 -1.45
CA TYR A 47 1.63 -20.84 -2.14
C TYR A 47 2.04 -20.21 -3.47
N ARG A 48 1.10 -20.15 -4.41
CA ARG A 48 1.29 -19.43 -5.67
C ARG A 48 1.19 -17.93 -5.40
N ILE A 49 2.16 -17.16 -5.89
CA ILE A 49 2.14 -15.69 -5.82
C ILE A 49 0.97 -15.14 -6.64
N ALA A 50 0.72 -15.72 -7.82
CA ALA A 50 -0.39 -15.32 -8.68
C ALA A 50 -1.73 -15.54 -7.97
N GLY A 51 -2.49 -14.46 -7.80
CA GLY A 51 -3.80 -14.47 -7.13
C GLY A 51 -3.77 -14.15 -5.64
N MET A 52 -2.59 -13.98 -5.03
CA MET A 52 -2.48 -13.45 -3.67
C MET A 52 -3.03 -12.02 -3.62
N VAL A 53 -3.72 -11.68 -2.53
CA VAL A 53 -4.33 -10.36 -2.35
C VAL A 53 -3.61 -9.62 -1.23
N HIS A 54 -3.01 -8.47 -1.54
CA HIS A 54 -2.45 -7.58 -0.52
C HIS A 54 -3.60 -6.93 0.26
N VAL A 55 -3.75 -7.27 1.53
CA VAL A 55 -4.91 -6.86 2.34
C VAL A 55 -4.58 -5.78 3.35
N GLU A 56 -3.35 -5.74 3.89
CA GLU A 56 -2.95 -4.74 4.88
C GLU A 56 -1.49 -4.37 4.68
N ASN A 57 -1.18 -3.10 4.93
CA ASN A 57 0.19 -2.62 4.95
C ASN A 57 0.39 -1.60 6.07
N LEU A 58 1.51 -1.68 6.77
CA LEU A 58 2.01 -0.66 7.68
C LEU A 58 3.42 -0.29 7.22
N LEU A 59 3.70 1.01 7.12
CA LEU A 59 5.01 1.56 6.81
C LEU A 59 5.37 2.60 7.86
N VAL A 60 6.53 2.47 8.49
CA VAL A 60 6.98 3.37 9.57
C VAL A 60 8.42 3.78 9.30
N ALA A 61 8.67 5.08 9.22
CA ALA A 61 10.01 5.66 9.25
C ALA A 61 10.37 6.03 10.70
N HIS A 62 11.43 5.41 11.21
CA HIS A 62 11.94 5.61 12.58
C HIS A 62 12.94 6.76 12.65
N ALA A 63 13.69 6.98 11.57
CA ALA A 63 14.67 8.03 11.44
C ALA A 63 14.80 8.46 9.96
N PRO A 64 15.37 9.65 9.68
CA PRO A 64 15.76 10.01 8.31
C PRO A 64 16.68 8.93 7.71
N LEU A 65 16.39 8.51 6.48
CA LEU A 65 17.22 7.51 5.80
C LEU A 65 18.46 8.20 5.20
N PRO A 66 19.69 7.74 5.52
CA PRO A 66 20.91 8.35 5.02
C PRO A 66 21.14 8.00 3.55
N ALA A 67 22.00 8.77 2.89
CA ALA A 67 22.58 8.35 1.62
C ALA A 67 23.52 7.16 1.84
N GLY A 68 23.61 6.27 0.84
CA GLY A 68 24.52 5.13 0.87
C GLY A 68 23.82 3.77 0.96
N PRO A 69 24.59 2.69 1.18
CA PRO A 69 24.07 1.33 1.16
C PRO A 69 23.22 1.05 2.41
N LEU A 70 22.02 0.50 2.18
CA LEU A 70 21.10 0.07 3.21
C LEU A 70 20.91 -1.44 3.14
N ARG A 71 20.82 -2.07 4.31
CA ARG A 71 20.44 -3.48 4.45
C ARG A 71 18.92 -3.58 4.46
N LEU A 72 18.41 -4.50 3.65
CA LEU A 72 17.00 -4.86 3.59
C LEU A 72 16.86 -6.30 4.09
N SER A 73 16.04 -6.53 5.10
CA SER A 73 15.81 -7.86 5.67
C SER A 73 14.32 -8.13 5.73
N THR A 74 13.88 -9.21 5.08
CA THR A 74 12.48 -9.62 5.01
C THR A 74 12.32 -11.01 5.61
N ARG A 75 11.34 -11.15 6.50
CA ARG A 75 10.85 -12.43 7.00
C ARG A 75 9.40 -12.60 6.58
N ILE A 76 9.03 -13.84 6.23
CA ILE A 76 7.64 -14.21 5.98
C ILE A 76 7.16 -15.19 7.05
N ASP A 77 5.99 -14.91 7.59
CA ASP A 77 5.25 -15.78 8.50
C ASP A 77 3.95 -16.23 7.83
N ILE A 78 3.77 -17.54 7.71
CA ILE A 78 2.50 -18.14 7.28
C ILE A 78 1.65 -18.31 8.54
N LEU A 79 0.57 -17.55 8.65
CA LEU A 79 -0.29 -17.61 9.82
C LEU A 79 -1.15 -18.88 9.82
N PRO A 80 -1.53 -19.40 11.00
CA PRO A 80 -2.47 -20.50 11.08
C PRO A 80 -3.75 -20.21 10.28
N PRO A 81 -4.31 -21.20 9.55
CA PRO A 81 -5.56 -21.02 8.85
C PRO A 81 -6.67 -20.54 9.78
N SER A 82 -7.51 -19.61 9.30
CA SER A 82 -8.71 -19.20 10.03
C SER A 82 -9.72 -20.35 10.13
N ALA A 83 -10.79 -20.14 10.90
CA ALA A 83 -11.91 -21.10 10.96
C ALA A 83 -12.56 -21.38 9.58
N SER A 84 -12.46 -20.44 8.63
CA SER A 84 -12.93 -20.64 7.25
C SER A 84 -11.90 -21.32 6.35
N GLY A 85 -10.69 -21.63 6.86
CA GLY A 85 -9.58 -22.16 6.07
C GLY A 85 -8.83 -21.10 5.25
N ALA A 86 -9.06 -19.81 5.51
CA ALA A 86 -8.30 -18.74 4.87
C ALA A 86 -6.89 -18.68 5.46
N VAL A 87 -5.88 -18.51 4.60
CA VAL A 87 -4.48 -18.40 5.04
C VAL A 87 -3.94 -17.02 4.70
N LEU A 88 -3.39 -16.37 5.72
CA LEU A 88 -2.69 -15.10 5.61
C LEU A 88 -1.19 -15.32 5.73
N CYS A 89 -0.41 -14.60 4.93
CA CYS A 89 1.03 -14.50 5.07
C CYS A 89 1.39 -13.08 5.48
N ARG A 90 2.17 -12.92 6.54
CA ARG A 90 2.70 -11.63 6.98
C ARG A 90 4.16 -11.52 6.62
N LEU A 91 4.53 -10.48 5.91
CA LEU A 91 5.91 -10.13 5.63
C LEU A 91 6.33 -8.96 6.50
N GLU A 92 7.37 -9.17 7.29
CA GLU A 92 8.02 -8.16 8.12
C GLU A 92 9.35 -7.80 7.47
N THR A 93 9.48 -6.55 7.06
CA THR A 93 10.68 -6.03 6.41
C THR A 93 11.27 -4.88 7.21
N SER A 94 12.58 -4.94 7.47
CA SER A 94 13.35 -3.83 8.03
C SER A 94 14.38 -3.31 7.04
N VAL A 95 14.53 -1.99 7.02
CA VAL A 95 15.59 -1.27 6.33
C VAL A 95 16.51 -0.68 7.38
N SER A 96 17.80 -1.00 7.33
CA SER A 96 18.78 -0.57 8.32
C SER A 96 20.08 -0.08 7.71
N ALA A 97 20.73 0.85 8.40
CA ALA A 97 22.13 1.22 8.20
C ALA A 97 22.90 0.80 9.46
N ASP A 98 24.02 0.09 9.29
CA ASP A 98 24.88 -0.38 10.39
C ASP A 98 24.13 -1.07 11.55
N GLY A 99 23.05 -1.79 11.21
CA GLY A 99 22.21 -2.51 12.19
C GLY A 99 21.11 -1.67 12.84
N THR A 100 21.10 -0.35 12.68
CA THR A 100 20.03 0.52 13.20
C THR A 100 18.83 0.52 12.24
N PRO A 101 17.62 0.13 12.69
CA PRO A 101 16.42 0.17 11.85
C PRO A 101 15.98 1.61 11.59
N LEU A 102 15.85 1.95 10.31
CA LEU A 102 15.45 3.28 9.85
C LEU A 102 14.02 3.29 9.31
N LEU A 103 13.59 2.16 8.73
CA LEU A 103 12.23 1.96 8.25
C LEU A 103 11.80 0.52 8.47
N THR A 104 10.55 0.32 8.86
CA THR A 104 9.92 -1.00 8.96
C THR A 104 8.64 -1.05 8.15
N CYS A 105 8.37 -2.20 7.56
CA CYS A 105 7.15 -2.47 6.83
C CYS A 105 6.56 -3.82 7.24
N SER A 106 5.27 -3.84 7.59
CA SER A 106 4.49 -5.06 7.77
C SER A 106 3.45 -5.13 6.66
N SER A 107 3.54 -6.12 5.77
CA SER A 107 2.54 -6.38 4.73
C SER A 107 1.83 -7.70 5.00
N THR A 108 0.50 -7.72 4.91
CA THR A 108 -0.28 -8.96 5.04
C THR A 108 -0.95 -9.29 3.71
N TYR A 109 -0.75 -10.52 3.25
CA TYR A 109 -1.32 -11.06 2.02
C TYR A 109 -2.25 -12.23 2.31
N LEU A 110 -3.40 -12.27 1.64
CA LEU A 110 -4.25 -13.46 1.58
C LEU A 110 -3.69 -14.42 0.54
N ALA A 111 -3.10 -15.52 1.02
CA ALA A 111 -2.51 -16.57 0.20
C ALA A 111 -3.54 -17.61 -0.26
N GLN A 112 -4.51 -17.91 0.59
CA GLN A 112 -5.60 -18.84 0.29
C GLN A 112 -6.93 -18.29 0.82
N ARG A 113 -7.96 -18.32 -0.02
CA ARG A 113 -9.32 -17.97 0.39
C ARG A 113 -9.95 -19.12 1.19
N GLY A 114 -10.64 -18.77 2.27
CA GLY A 114 -11.43 -19.74 3.02
C GLY A 114 -12.79 -20.03 2.36
N THR A 115 -13.42 -21.13 2.76
CA THR A 115 -14.79 -21.51 2.40
C THR A 115 -15.79 -20.91 3.40
N GLY A 116 -16.88 -20.31 2.92
CA GLY A 116 -18.03 -19.97 3.78
C GLY A 116 -18.05 -18.57 4.41
N GLY A 117 -17.22 -17.63 3.99
CA GLY A 117 -17.20 -16.27 4.56
C GLY A 117 -17.88 -15.22 3.69
N ARG A 118 -19.20 -15.06 3.76
CA ARG A 118 -19.80 -13.76 3.44
C ARG A 118 -19.43 -12.88 4.64
N ARG A 119 -18.44 -12.00 4.49
CA ARG A 119 -18.05 -11.03 5.53
C ARG A 119 -19.34 -10.38 6.02
N SER A 120 -19.65 -10.46 7.32
CA SER A 120 -20.81 -9.72 7.83
C SER A 120 -20.59 -8.26 7.46
N ALA A 121 -21.60 -7.65 6.87
CA ALA A 121 -21.59 -6.23 6.59
C ALA A 121 -21.73 -5.52 7.95
N ALA A 122 -20.64 -5.44 8.70
CA ALA A 122 -20.54 -4.47 9.76
C ALA A 122 -20.85 -3.11 9.14
N ALA A 123 -21.67 -2.29 9.81
CA ALA A 123 -21.94 -0.94 9.37
C ALA A 123 -20.60 -0.24 9.14
N LEU A 124 -20.37 0.19 7.90
CA LEU A 124 -19.16 0.94 7.60
C LEU A 124 -19.25 2.27 8.36
N PRO A 125 -18.15 2.71 9.01
CA PRO A 125 -18.13 4.03 9.61
C PRO A 125 -18.46 5.08 8.53
N GLN A 126 -19.18 6.13 8.92
CA GLN A 126 -19.43 7.21 7.97
C GLN A 126 -18.15 8.02 7.75
N PRO A 127 -17.81 8.36 6.49
CA PRO A 127 -16.67 9.20 6.21
C PRO A 127 -16.86 10.59 6.85
N GLY A 128 -15.78 11.14 7.39
CA GLY A 128 -15.72 12.52 7.87
C GLY A 128 -15.58 13.52 6.72
N ALA A 129 -14.93 14.66 7.00
CA ALA A 129 -14.73 15.69 5.99
C ALA A 129 -13.85 15.19 4.83
N GLU A 130 -14.17 15.64 3.61
CA GLU A 130 -13.34 15.35 2.46
C GLU A 130 -11.98 16.06 2.56
N ILE A 131 -10.92 15.28 2.37
CA ILE A 131 -9.54 15.77 2.30
C ILE A 131 -9.18 16.09 0.86
N GLY A 132 -9.63 15.27 -0.08
CA GLY A 132 -9.45 15.49 -1.51
C GLY A 132 -10.01 14.36 -2.36
N ARG A 133 -9.95 14.54 -3.69
CA ARG A 133 -10.49 13.59 -4.67
C ARG A 133 -9.61 13.51 -5.91
N TRP A 134 -9.68 12.38 -6.60
CA TRP A 134 -9.03 12.20 -7.91
C TRP A 134 -9.81 11.23 -8.77
N GLN A 135 -9.64 11.37 -10.09
CA GLN A 135 -10.22 10.48 -11.08
C GLN A 135 -9.15 9.49 -11.56
N LEU A 136 -9.43 8.19 -11.51
CA LEU A 136 -8.51 7.20 -12.08
C LEU A 136 -8.62 7.20 -13.60
N ALA A 137 -7.52 7.55 -14.27
CA ALA A 137 -7.40 7.40 -15.71
C ALA A 137 -7.33 5.91 -16.11
N ALA A 138 -7.72 5.59 -17.33
CA ALA A 138 -7.56 4.25 -17.89
C ALA A 138 -6.08 3.83 -18.04
N SER A 139 -5.16 4.80 -18.07
CA SER A 139 -3.71 4.55 -18.10
C SER A 139 -3.07 4.39 -16.72
N ALA A 140 -3.77 4.74 -15.63
CA ALA A 140 -3.17 4.86 -14.30
C ALA A 140 -2.45 3.59 -13.82
N GLY A 141 -2.98 2.41 -14.19
CA GLY A 141 -2.31 1.12 -13.93
C GLY A 141 -0.92 1.03 -14.58
N ARG A 142 -0.80 1.40 -15.86
CA ARG A 142 0.48 1.40 -16.59
C ARG A 142 1.41 2.51 -16.10
N ASP A 143 0.85 3.68 -15.80
CA ASP A 143 1.63 4.83 -15.34
C ASP A 143 2.28 4.52 -13.99
N TYR A 144 1.53 3.89 -13.07
CA TYR A 144 2.09 3.41 -11.81
C TYR A 144 3.09 2.27 -12.01
N ALA A 145 2.79 1.30 -12.87
CA ALA A 145 3.68 0.16 -13.14
C ALA A 145 5.08 0.59 -13.60
N ARG A 146 5.19 1.70 -14.36
CA ARG A 146 6.48 2.26 -14.78
C ARG A 146 7.34 2.71 -13.61
N VAL A 147 6.74 3.30 -12.57
CA VAL A 147 7.48 3.79 -11.41
C VAL A 147 7.65 2.73 -10.32
N SER A 148 6.67 1.83 -10.15
CA SER A 148 6.74 0.78 -9.12
C SER A 148 7.54 -0.44 -9.57
N GLY A 149 7.49 -0.77 -10.85
CA GLY A 149 7.93 -2.06 -11.39
C GLY A 149 6.91 -3.18 -11.21
N ASP A 150 5.73 -2.89 -10.67
CA ASP A 150 4.63 -3.85 -10.54
C ASP A 150 3.84 -3.91 -11.85
N TRP A 151 4.18 -4.88 -12.69
CA TRP A 151 3.52 -5.13 -13.98
C TRP A 151 2.50 -6.26 -13.91
N ASN A 152 1.91 -6.54 -12.75
CA ASN A 152 0.91 -7.58 -12.61
C ASN A 152 -0.26 -7.37 -13.61
N PRO A 153 -0.56 -8.33 -14.51
CA PRO A 153 -1.50 -8.14 -15.60
C PRO A 153 -2.90 -7.68 -15.20
N ILE A 154 -3.35 -7.94 -13.97
CA ILE A 154 -4.66 -7.51 -13.46
C ILE A 154 -4.84 -5.99 -13.45
N HIS A 155 -3.74 -5.23 -13.50
CA HIS A 155 -3.73 -3.77 -13.50
C HIS A 155 -3.66 -3.14 -14.90
N LEU A 156 -3.39 -3.94 -15.93
CA LEU A 156 -2.96 -3.41 -17.23
C LEU A 156 -4.00 -3.60 -18.34
N ALA A 157 -4.70 -4.73 -18.36
CA ALA A 157 -5.57 -5.12 -19.46
C ALA A 157 -6.87 -5.79 -18.99
N GLY A 158 -7.96 -5.55 -19.74
CA GLY A 158 -9.28 -6.07 -19.39
C GLY A 158 -9.38 -7.59 -19.46
N TRP A 159 -8.65 -8.24 -20.39
CA TRP A 159 -8.70 -9.69 -20.57
C TRP A 159 -8.06 -10.44 -19.39
N SER A 160 -6.93 -9.96 -18.86
CA SER A 160 -6.25 -10.54 -17.69
C SER A 160 -7.04 -10.30 -16.40
N ALA A 161 -7.68 -9.13 -16.26
CA ALA A 161 -8.57 -8.85 -15.15
C ALA A 161 -9.78 -9.81 -15.11
N ARG A 162 -10.37 -10.11 -16.28
CA ARG A 162 -11.49 -11.07 -16.41
C ARG A 162 -11.11 -12.49 -16.04
N LEU A 163 -9.90 -12.94 -16.39
CA LEU A 163 -9.38 -14.25 -15.96
C LEU A 163 -9.30 -14.39 -14.44
N MET A 164 -9.22 -13.26 -13.72
CA MET A 164 -9.18 -13.19 -12.25
C MET A 164 -10.56 -12.82 -11.65
N GLY A 165 -11.63 -12.89 -12.46
CA GLY A 165 -13.01 -12.62 -12.02
C GLY A 165 -13.36 -11.14 -11.86
N LEU A 166 -12.53 -10.22 -12.36
CA LEU A 166 -12.78 -8.78 -12.30
C LEU A 166 -13.54 -8.29 -13.54
N ARG A 167 -14.42 -7.31 -13.35
CA ARG A 167 -15.21 -6.70 -14.45
C ARG A 167 -14.38 -5.72 -15.29
N ALA A 168 -13.36 -5.12 -14.69
CA ALA A 168 -12.44 -4.17 -15.30
C ALA A 168 -11.05 -4.33 -14.63
N PRO A 169 -9.96 -3.84 -15.26
CA PRO A 169 -8.69 -3.70 -14.60
C PRO A 169 -8.83 -2.84 -13.34
N ILE A 170 -8.06 -3.17 -12.32
CA ILE A 170 -8.06 -2.45 -11.04
C ILE A 170 -6.77 -1.68 -10.87
N ILE A 171 -6.78 -0.57 -10.14
CA ILE A 171 -5.54 0.12 -9.77
C ILE A 171 -4.81 -0.66 -8.67
N HIS A 172 -3.48 -0.48 -8.59
CA HIS A 172 -2.67 -1.03 -7.51
C HIS A 172 -3.11 -0.44 -6.16
N GLY A 173 -3.24 -1.28 -5.12
CA GLY A 173 -3.56 -0.79 -3.78
C GLY A 173 -2.53 0.24 -3.27
N MET A 174 -1.26 0.04 -3.61
CA MET A 174 -0.18 0.94 -3.23
C MET A 174 -0.17 2.27 -4.00
N HIS A 175 -0.76 2.33 -5.20
CA HIS A 175 -1.05 3.61 -5.85
C HIS A 175 -2.10 4.38 -5.04
N THR A 176 -3.20 3.72 -4.66
CA THR A 176 -4.24 4.33 -3.82
C THR A 176 -3.66 4.85 -2.49
N LEU A 177 -2.79 4.06 -1.85
CA LEU A 177 -2.12 4.49 -0.62
C LEU A 177 -1.17 5.68 -0.85
N GLY A 178 -0.40 5.66 -1.95
CA GLY A 178 0.51 6.76 -2.30
C GLY A 178 -0.24 8.07 -2.59
N ARG A 179 -1.33 8.02 -3.35
CA ARG A 179 -2.22 9.18 -3.57
C ARG A 179 -2.81 9.72 -2.28
N ALA A 180 -3.28 8.83 -1.40
CA ALA A 180 -3.78 9.23 -0.10
C ALA A 180 -2.68 9.91 0.74
N CYS A 181 -1.47 9.34 0.76
CA CYS A 181 -0.33 9.90 1.45
C CYS A 181 0.05 11.31 0.96
N ALA A 182 0.01 11.55 -0.36
CA ALA A 182 0.29 12.86 -0.93
C ALA A 182 -0.70 13.92 -0.45
N LEU A 183 -2.00 13.60 -0.48
CA LEU A 183 -3.07 14.48 -0.01
C LEU A 183 -3.02 14.73 1.51
N LEU A 184 -2.77 13.68 2.30
CA LEU A 184 -2.61 13.77 3.76
C LEU A 184 -1.43 14.68 4.12
N GLN A 185 -0.29 14.49 3.46
CA GLN A 185 0.90 15.31 3.66
C GLN A 185 0.64 16.77 3.29
N ALA A 186 -0.01 17.02 2.15
CA ALA A 186 -0.35 18.38 1.71
C ALA A 186 -1.29 19.08 2.70
N ARG A 187 -2.34 18.38 3.18
CA ARG A 187 -3.28 18.93 4.18
C ARG A 187 -2.60 19.21 5.52
N ALA A 188 -1.71 18.33 5.97
CA ALA A 188 -1.02 18.50 7.24
C ALA A 188 0.10 19.56 7.18
N GLY A 189 0.63 19.85 5.99
CA GLY A 189 1.79 20.74 5.81
C GLY A 189 3.09 20.17 6.39
N ARG A 190 3.14 18.86 6.65
CA ARG A 190 4.28 18.18 7.30
C ARG A 190 4.37 16.71 6.86
N PRO A 191 5.58 16.10 6.86
CA PRO A 191 5.78 14.75 6.34
C PRO A 191 5.00 13.68 7.13
N VAL A 192 4.49 12.68 6.40
CA VAL A 192 3.95 11.44 6.99
C VAL A 192 5.13 10.56 7.43
N THR A 193 5.12 10.09 8.68
CA THR A 193 6.17 9.23 9.27
C THR A 193 5.70 7.81 9.50
N ALA A 194 4.40 7.58 9.67
CA ALA A 194 3.82 6.25 9.69
C ALA A 194 2.53 6.24 8.88
N LEU A 195 2.28 5.16 8.15
CA LEU A 195 1.10 5.00 7.32
C LEU A 195 0.64 3.54 7.33
N SER A 196 -0.55 3.30 7.87
CA SER A 196 -1.22 2.01 7.85
C SER A 196 -2.41 2.04 6.90
N VAL A 197 -2.74 0.89 6.33
CA VAL A 197 -3.92 0.71 5.48
C VAL A 197 -4.46 -0.72 5.56
N ARG A 198 -5.78 -0.84 5.49
CA ARG A 198 -6.51 -2.07 5.20
C ARG A 198 -7.27 -1.88 3.89
N PHE A 199 -6.96 -2.72 2.90
CA PHE A 199 -7.67 -2.74 1.63
C PHE A 199 -8.97 -3.53 1.79
N ARG A 200 -10.10 -2.86 1.58
CA ARG A 200 -11.45 -3.41 1.77
C ARG A 200 -12.04 -3.93 0.46
N ALA A 201 -11.76 -3.27 -0.65
CA ALA A 201 -12.21 -3.67 -1.98
C ALA A 201 -11.22 -3.23 -3.07
N PRO A 202 -11.13 -3.97 -4.20
CA PRO A 202 -10.44 -3.49 -5.39
C PRO A 202 -11.08 -2.22 -5.95
N VAL A 203 -10.26 -1.32 -6.48
CA VAL A 203 -10.73 -0.07 -7.11
C VAL A 203 -10.55 -0.17 -8.63
N ALA A 204 -11.63 -0.03 -9.39
CA ALA A 204 -11.58 -0.13 -10.84
C ALA A 204 -10.88 1.09 -11.47
N LEU A 205 -10.18 0.89 -12.59
CA LEU A 205 -9.77 2.02 -13.42
C LEU A 205 -11.02 2.73 -13.97
N GLY A 206 -11.00 4.06 -14.00
CA GLY A 206 -12.18 4.87 -14.31
C GLY A 206 -13.04 5.24 -13.10
N SER A 207 -12.77 4.71 -11.90
CA SER A 207 -13.48 5.12 -10.68
C SER A 207 -13.12 6.53 -10.24
N ALA A 208 -14.11 7.25 -9.71
CA ALA A 208 -13.91 8.47 -8.96
C ALA A 208 -13.55 8.11 -7.51
N VAL A 209 -12.43 8.63 -7.01
CA VAL A 209 -11.91 8.28 -5.70
C VAL A 209 -11.89 9.50 -4.79
N VAL A 210 -12.36 9.33 -3.56
CA VAL A 210 -12.40 10.36 -2.51
C VAL A 210 -11.60 9.87 -1.32
N LEU A 211 -10.72 10.73 -0.82
CA LEU A 211 -10.08 10.59 0.49
C LEU A 211 -10.85 11.47 1.49
N ALA A 212 -11.29 10.87 2.58
CA ALA A 212 -11.99 11.53 3.66
C ALA A 212 -11.34 11.22 5.01
N GLU A 213 -11.60 12.07 6.00
CA GLU A 213 -11.24 11.81 7.40
C GLU A 213 -11.96 10.57 7.93
N GLY A 214 -11.27 9.82 8.80
CA GLY A 214 -11.85 8.73 9.56
C GLY A 214 -12.54 9.22 10.84
N ALA A 215 -12.87 8.29 11.73
CA ALA A 215 -13.60 8.61 12.96
C ALA A 215 -12.70 9.26 14.02
N ALA A 216 -11.41 8.93 14.04
CA ALA A 216 -10.44 9.47 14.98
C ALA A 216 -9.33 10.30 14.28
N PRO A 217 -8.63 11.18 15.02
CA PRO A 217 -7.50 11.93 14.49
C PRO A 217 -6.44 11.03 13.84
N GLY A 218 -6.04 11.38 12.62
CA GLY A 218 -5.07 10.62 11.83
C GLY A 218 -5.66 9.43 11.08
N GLU A 219 -6.90 9.00 11.37
CA GLU A 219 -7.59 8.01 10.56
C GLU A 219 -8.08 8.62 9.23
N PHE A 220 -8.12 7.80 8.19
CA PHE A 220 -8.64 8.18 6.89
C PHE A 220 -9.41 7.04 6.24
N MET A 221 -10.30 7.41 5.33
CA MET A 221 -11.08 6.49 4.50
C MET A 221 -10.90 6.85 3.03
N VAL A 222 -10.81 5.84 2.17
CA VAL A 222 -10.78 5.97 0.73
C VAL A 222 -12.03 5.32 0.15
N LEU A 223 -12.83 6.13 -0.54
CA LEU A 223 -14.07 5.72 -1.19
C LEU A 223 -13.85 5.70 -2.69
N ALA A 224 -14.24 4.62 -3.37
CA ALA A 224 -14.30 4.53 -4.81
C ALA A 224 -15.75 4.39 -5.26
N ASP A 225 -16.22 5.32 -6.08
CA ASP A 225 -17.62 5.38 -6.54
C ASP A 225 -18.64 5.27 -5.39
N GLY A 226 -18.30 5.87 -4.24
CA GLY A 226 -19.12 5.88 -3.02
C GLY A 226 -18.97 4.65 -2.11
N ALA A 227 -18.22 3.63 -2.50
CA ALA A 227 -17.98 2.43 -1.69
C ALA A 227 -16.61 2.44 -1.00
N LEU A 228 -16.52 1.92 0.22
CA LEU A 228 -15.24 1.83 0.95
C LEU A 228 -14.25 0.90 0.25
N ALA A 229 -13.15 1.48 -0.22
CA ALA A 229 -12.07 0.78 -0.89
C ALA A 229 -10.90 0.51 0.04
N ALA A 230 -10.56 1.46 0.91
CA ALA A 230 -9.50 1.31 1.89
C ALA A 230 -9.74 2.22 3.09
N GLU A 231 -9.12 1.91 4.21
CA GLU A 231 -9.09 2.78 5.38
C GLU A 231 -7.75 2.59 6.10
N GLY A 232 -7.34 3.56 6.90
CA GLY A 232 -6.03 3.52 7.50
C GLY A 232 -5.79 4.63 8.50
N HIS A 233 -4.54 4.72 8.95
CA HIS A 233 -4.08 5.74 9.87
C HIS A 233 -2.75 6.32 9.41
N ALA A 234 -2.58 7.64 9.56
CA ALA A 234 -1.37 8.36 9.27
C ALA A 234 -0.84 9.11 10.50
N ALA A 235 0.44 8.92 10.80
CA ALA A 235 1.19 9.74 11.74
C ALA A 235 2.12 10.69 10.98
N PHE A 236 2.39 11.83 11.58
CA PHE A 236 3.14 12.92 10.95
C PHE A 236 4.30 13.37 11.84
N ALA A 237 5.35 13.91 11.23
CA ALA A 237 6.51 14.45 11.94
C ALA A 237 6.10 15.51 12.98
N GLY A 238 6.75 15.49 14.15
CA GLY A 238 6.46 16.43 15.23
C GLY A 238 5.15 16.17 15.99
N ASN A 239 4.53 14.99 15.84
CA ASN A 239 3.43 14.55 16.68
C ASN A 239 3.94 13.50 17.70
N PRO A 240 4.10 13.82 19.00
CA PRO A 240 4.59 12.85 20.00
C PRO A 240 3.55 11.76 20.38
N GLY A 241 2.39 11.72 19.74
CA GLY A 241 1.21 10.98 20.23
C GLY A 241 0.87 9.63 19.61
N ALA A 242 1.60 9.10 18.62
CA ALA A 242 1.16 7.88 17.91
C ALA A 242 2.32 6.96 17.54
N CYS A 243 2.85 6.25 18.54
CA CYS A 243 3.41 4.88 18.50
C CYS A 243 4.25 4.67 19.77
N ARG A 244 3.63 4.05 20.78
CA ARG A 244 4.30 3.15 21.72
C ARG A 244 3.66 1.79 21.56
#